data_AF-A0A416D4P8-F1
#
_entry.id   AF-A0A416D4P8-F1
#
_cell.length_a   1.000
_cell.length_b   1.000
_cell.length_c   1.000
_cell.angle_alpha   90.00
_cell.angle_beta   90.00
_cell.angle_gamma   90.00
#
_symmetry.space_group_name_H-M   'P 1'
#
loop_
_entity.id
_entity.type
_entity.pdbx_description
1 polymer ?
#
loop_
_entity_poly.entity_id
_entity_poly.type
_entity_poly.pdbx_seq_one_letter_code
_entity_poly.pdbx_strand_id
1 'polypeptide(L)'
;MDYVRVASKSSPIYSIHFLNSDKLDVFVDAVTTDLKLTENKNELAQKVTINLVNCMNGEYLLSELINVCDRVFIYANDGEECREVFRGIYGVKIIKTSRRK
;
A
#
# COMPACT_ATOMS: atom_id res chain seq x y z
N MET A 1 -4.84 -24.81 7.15
CA MET A 1 -5.91 -23.82 7.41
C MET A 1 -5.53 -22.54 6.69
N ASP A 2 -6.06 -22.33 5.49
CA ASP A 2 -6.01 -21.04 4.81
C ASP A 2 -6.92 -20.08 5.57
N TYR A 3 -6.33 -19.11 6.28
CA TYR A 3 -7.08 -18.00 6.85
C TYR A 3 -7.56 -17.13 5.68
N VAL A 4 -8.73 -17.46 5.14
CA VAL A 4 -9.44 -16.56 4.22
C VAL A 4 -9.80 -15.34 5.06
N ARG A 5 -9.07 -14.23 4.86
CA ARG A 5 -9.51 -12.92 5.36
C ARG A 5 -10.88 -12.68 4.73
N VAL A 6 -11.93 -12.71 5.53
CA VAL A 6 -13.28 -12.35 5.08
C VAL A 6 -13.40 -10.84 5.24
N ALA A 7 -13.50 -10.14 4.12
CA ALA A 7 -13.78 -8.71 4.11
C ALA A 7 -15.15 -8.45 4.74
N SER A 8 -15.28 -7.39 5.53
CA SER A 8 -16.54 -6.98 6.17
C SER A 8 -16.53 -5.48 6.47
N LYS A 9 -17.69 -4.87 6.69
CA LYS A 9 -17.86 -3.49 7.19
C LYS A 9 -16.96 -3.12 8.37
N SER A 10 -16.73 -4.09 9.24
CA SER A 10 -15.91 -3.94 10.45
C SER A 10 -14.44 -4.32 10.24
N SER A 11 -14.09 -4.92 9.11
CA SER A 11 -12.74 -5.37 8.76
C SER A 11 -12.56 -5.39 7.24
N PRO A 12 -12.53 -4.20 6.60
CA PRO A 12 -12.33 -4.12 5.16
C PRO A 12 -10.92 -4.61 4.79
N ILE A 13 -10.81 -5.30 3.66
CA ILE A 13 -9.54 -5.70 3.08
C ILE A 13 -9.06 -4.60 2.16
N TYR A 14 -7.89 -4.05 2.42
CA TYR A 14 -7.31 -2.99 1.62
C TYR A 14 -6.32 -3.57 0.61
N SER A 15 -6.61 -3.40 -0.67
CA SER A 15 -5.69 -3.76 -1.75
C SER A 15 -4.94 -2.52 -2.21
N ILE A 16 -3.61 -2.60 -2.19
CA ILE A 16 -2.73 -1.50 -2.61
C ILE A 16 -2.00 -1.93 -3.88
N HIS A 17 -2.12 -1.08 -4.89
CA HIS A 17 -1.58 -1.28 -6.22
C HIS A 17 -0.62 -0.14 -6.54
N PHE A 18 0.62 -0.51 -6.88
CA PHE A 18 1.59 0.43 -7.43
C PHE A 18 1.69 0.20 -8.93
N LEU A 19 1.39 1.25 -9.69
CA LEU A 19 1.59 1.26 -11.13
C LEU A 19 2.93 1.92 -11.43
N ASN A 20 3.91 1.09 -11.79
CA ASN A 20 5.24 1.55 -12.17
C ASN A 20 5.24 2.17 -13.59
N SER A 21 6.29 2.89 -13.97
CA SER A 21 6.51 3.41 -15.34
C SER A 21 6.36 2.35 -16.43
N ASP A 22 6.77 1.11 -16.16
CA ASP A 22 6.58 -0.03 -17.07
C ASP A 22 5.13 -0.56 -17.10
N LYS A 23 4.19 0.13 -16.45
CA LYS A 23 2.77 -0.23 -16.29
C LYS A 23 2.55 -1.59 -15.63
N LEU A 24 3.56 -2.08 -14.91
CA LEU A 24 3.44 -3.26 -14.07
C LEU A 24 2.65 -2.89 -12.82
N ASP A 25 1.64 -3.69 -12.51
CA ASP A 25 0.81 -3.55 -11.32
C ASP A 25 1.42 -4.39 -10.20
N VAL A 26 2.03 -3.72 -9.22
CA VAL A 26 2.70 -4.36 -8.09
C VAL A 26 1.74 -4.39 -6.91
N PHE A 27 1.29 -5.61 -6.57
CA PHE A 27 0.42 -5.88 -5.43
C PHE A 27 1.26 -6.02 -4.17
N VAL A 28 0.95 -5.22 -3.14
CA VAL A 28 1.73 -5.22 -1.89
C VAL A 28 0.92 -5.61 -0.65
N ASP A 29 -0.31 -6.12 -0.81
CA ASP A 29 -1.19 -6.49 0.31
C ASP A 29 -0.48 -7.42 1.32
N ALA A 30 0.18 -8.47 0.82
CA ALA A 30 0.87 -9.47 1.66
C ALA A 30 2.06 -8.90 2.45
N VAL A 31 2.65 -7.79 2.00
CA VAL A 31 3.84 -7.18 2.63
C VAL A 31 3.52 -5.86 3.33
N THR A 32 2.25 -5.45 3.31
CA THR A 32 1.76 -4.27 4.00
C THR A 32 1.52 -4.59 5.46
N THR A 33 2.33 -3.98 6.32
CA THR A 33 2.22 -4.14 7.78
C THR A 33 1.24 -3.17 8.41
N ASP A 34 1.12 -1.96 7.86
CA ASP A 34 0.28 -0.91 8.42
C ASP A 34 -0.11 0.08 7.31
N LEU A 35 -1.37 0.49 7.32
CA LEU A 35 -1.96 1.45 6.39
C LEU A 35 -2.66 2.53 7.19
N LYS A 36 -2.18 3.77 7.08
CA LYS A 36 -2.76 4.93 7.76
C LYS A 36 -3.23 5.96 6.76
N LEU A 37 -4.54 6.06 6.61
CA LEU A 37 -5.20 7.14 5.87
C LEU A 37 -5.37 8.34 6.82
N THR A 38 -4.80 9.49 6.46
CA THR A 38 -4.98 10.74 7.20
C THR A 38 -5.73 11.72 6.32
N GLU A 39 -7.00 11.95 6.68
CA GLU A 39 -7.84 12.99 6.07
C GLU A 39 -7.86 14.19 7.01
N ASN A 40 -6.95 15.12 6.78
CA ASN A 40 -6.90 16.34 7.57
C ASN A 40 -7.74 17.41 6.88
N LYS A 41 -8.79 17.90 7.55
CA LYS A 41 -9.72 18.91 6.99
C LYS A 41 -9.04 20.22 6.60
N ASN A 42 -7.83 20.46 7.10
CA ASN A 42 -7.01 21.64 6.79
C ASN A 42 -5.95 21.41 5.69
N GLU A 43 -5.80 20.20 5.16
CA GLU A 43 -4.85 19.94 4.08
C GLU A 43 -5.58 19.75 2.75
N LEU A 44 -5.03 20.37 1.69
CA LEU A 44 -5.58 20.31 0.33
C LEU A 44 -5.49 18.89 -0.29
N ALA A 45 -4.64 18.02 0.25
CA ALA A 45 -4.39 16.69 -0.28
C ALA A 45 -4.53 15.63 0.82
N GLN A 46 -5.24 14.54 0.52
CA GLN A 46 -5.27 13.36 1.37
C GLN A 46 -3.87 12.73 1.43
N LYS A 47 -3.44 12.33 2.62
CA LYS A 47 -2.14 11.68 2.82
C LYS A 47 -2.34 10.26 3.31
N VAL A 48 -1.73 9.32 2.59
CA VAL A 48 -1.65 7.93 3.00
C VAL A 48 -0.23 7.58 3.37
N THR A 49 -0.06 6.97 4.54
CA THR A 49 1.21 6.40 4.98
C THR A 49 1.07 4.88 4.97
N ILE A 50 1.92 4.21 4.20
CA ILE A 50 1.94 2.76 4.05
C ILE A 50 3.28 2.27 4.57
N ASN A 51 3.25 1.38 5.56
CA ASN A 51 4.45 0.70 6.04
C ASN A 51 4.54 -0.66 5.36
N LEU A 52 5.54 -0.80 4.51
CA LEU A 52 5.84 -2.00 3.75
C LEU A 52 7.09 -2.66 4.31
N VAL A 53 7.08 -3.98 4.42
CA VAL A 53 8.30 -4.74 4.63
C VAL A 53 9.01 -4.87 3.29
N ASN A 54 10.30 -4.56 3.25
CA ASN A 54 11.10 -4.79 2.06
C ASN A 54 11.33 -6.30 1.89
N CYS A 55 10.38 -6.97 1.27
CA CYS A 55 10.45 -8.39 0.94
C CYS A 55 11.04 -8.57 -0.46
N MET A 56 11.67 -9.73 -0.66
CA MET A 56 12.14 -10.18 -1.96
C MET A 56 10.95 -10.76 -2.72
N ASN A 57 10.69 -10.28 -3.94
CA ASN A 57 9.69 -10.83 -4.83
C ASN A 57 10.41 -11.46 -6.03
N GLY A 58 10.66 -12.76 -5.95
CA GLY A 58 11.57 -13.44 -6.88
C GLY A 58 13.01 -12.97 -6.69
N GLU A 59 13.60 -12.39 -7.74
CA GLU A 59 15.00 -11.92 -7.74
C GLU A 59 15.14 -10.43 -7.35
N TYR A 60 14.04 -9.68 -7.26
CA TYR A 60 14.06 -8.23 -7.02
C TYR A 60 13.52 -7.89 -5.63
N LEU A 61 14.10 -6.86 -5.01
CA LEU A 61 13.53 -6.27 -3.80
C LEU A 61 12.33 -5.38 -4.15
N LEU A 62 11.34 -5.32 -3.25
CA LEU A 62 10.20 -4.41 -3.41
C LEU A 62 10.65 -2.94 -3.60
N SER A 63 11.74 -2.55 -2.94
CA SER A 63 12.36 -1.23 -3.09
C SER A 63 12.94 -0.94 -4.48
N GLU A 64 13.23 -1.98 -5.27
CA GLU A 64 13.71 -1.85 -6.65
C GLU A 64 12.55 -1.86 -7.66
N LEU A 65 11.42 -2.48 -7.28
CA LEU A 65 10.23 -2.57 -8.10
C LEU A 65 9.33 -1.32 -8.03
N ILE A 66 9.47 -0.51 -6.97
CA ILE A 66 8.64 0.67 -6.74
C ILE A 66 9.52 1.92 -6.72
N ASN A 67 9.26 2.84 -7.64
CA ASN A 67 9.98 4.10 -7.78
C ASN A 67 9.23 5.28 -7.18
N VAL A 68 9.98 6.30 -6.75
CA VAL A 68 9.41 7.61 -6.41
C VAL A 68 8.72 8.17 -7.65
N CYS A 69 7.53 8.75 -7.46
CA CYS A 69 6.61 9.19 -8.51
C CYS A 69 5.75 8.11 -9.19
N ASP A 70 5.84 6.84 -8.79
CA ASP A 70 4.89 5.83 -9.26
C ASP A 70 3.47 6.14 -8.80
N ARG A 71 2.47 5.73 -9.58
CA ARG A 71 1.08 5.96 -9.20
C ARG A 71 0.65 4.89 -8.21
N VAL A 72 -0.04 5.31 -7.15
CA VAL A 72 -0.60 4.41 -6.16
C VAL A 72 -2.11 4.47 -6.19
N PHE A 73 -2.74 3.30 -6.17
CA PHE A 73 -4.18 3.12 -6.07
C PHE A 73 -4.46 2.23 -4.87
N ILE A 74 -5.45 2.62 -4.06
CA ILE A 74 -5.87 1.85 -2.89
C ILE A 74 -7.36 1.59 -3.03
N TYR A 75 -7.70 0.31 -2.96
CA TYR A 75 -9.06 -0.17 -2.97
C TYR A 75 -9.40 -0.71 -1.60
N ALA A 76 -10.58 -0.38 -1.09
CA ALA A 76 -11.15 -1.01 0.08
C ALA A 76 -12.23 -1.97 -0.39
N ASN A 77 -12.07 -3.25 -0.04
CA ASN A 77 -13.08 -4.27 -0.21
C ASN A 77 -13.76 -4.50 1.15
N ASP A 78 -15.06 -4.23 1.17
CA ASP A 78 -15.89 -4.31 2.38
C ASP A 78 -16.63 -5.66 2.50
N GLY A 79 -16.42 -6.57 1.55
CA GLY A 79 -17.10 -7.86 1.46
C GLY A 79 -18.32 -7.84 0.54
N GLU A 80 -18.94 -6.67 0.34
CA GLU A 80 -20.01 -6.45 -0.63
C GLU A 80 -19.52 -5.76 -1.92
N GLU A 81 -18.66 -4.75 -1.78
CA GLU A 81 -18.17 -3.94 -2.90
C GLU A 81 -16.68 -3.61 -2.75
N CYS A 82 -15.97 -3.59 -3.89
CA CYS A 82 -14.60 -3.06 -3.99
C CYS A 82 -14.67 -1.61 -4.47
N ARG A 83 -14.27 -0.65 -3.63
CA ARG A 83 -14.27 0.77 -3.98
C ARG A 83 -12.87 1.37 -3.92
N GLU A 84 -12.54 2.21 -4.90
CA GLU A 84 -11.34 3.05 -4.85
C GLU A 84 -11.47 4.09 -3.72
N VAL A 85 -10.57 4.03 -2.75
CA VAL A 85 -10.53 4.94 -1.60
C VAL A 85 -9.42 5.96 -1.68
N PHE A 86 -8.38 5.68 -2.47
CA PHE A 86 -7.29 6.63 -2.66
C PHE A 86 -6.63 6.45 -4.03
N ARG A 87 -6.27 7.60 -4.61
CA ARG A 87 -5.47 7.69 -5.83
C ARG A 87 -4.45 8.81 -5.67
N GLY A 88 -3.19 8.49 -5.87
CA GLY A 88 -2.13 9.46 -5.68
C GLY A 88 -0.81 9.09 -6.35
N ILE A 89 0.19 9.88 -6.04
CA ILE A 89 1.57 9.67 -6.46
C ILE A 89 2.35 9.21 -5.23
N TYR A 90 3.14 8.15 -5.40
CA TYR A 90 4.01 7.62 -4.37
C TYR A 90 5.18 8.55 -4.12
N GLY A 91 5.24 9.08 -2.90
CA GLY A 91 6.40 9.78 -2.36
C GLY A 91 7.10 8.90 -1.34
N VAL A 92 8.33 8.46 -1.63
CA VAL A 92 9.12 7.69 -0.69
C VAL A 92 9.51 8.53 0.52
N LYS A 93 9.34 7.94 1.71
CA LYS A 93 10.18 8.22 2.87
C LYS A 93 10.81 6.92 3.35
N ILE A 94 12.03 6.60 2.88
CA ILE A 94 12.78 5.45 3.38
C ILE A 94 13.17 5.75 4.83
N ILE A 95 12.52 5.08 5.78
CA ILE A 95 12.92 5.11 7.17
C ILE A 95 13.92 3.97 7.37
N LYS A 96 15.22 4.29 7.33
CA LYS A 96 16.26 3.32 7.72
C LYS A 96 16.15 3.09 9.22
N THR A 97 15.45 2.04 9.64
CA THR A 97 15.52 1.58 11.03
C THR A 97 16.89 0.96 11.25
N SER A 98 17.82 1.74 11.79
CA SER A 98 19.08 1.23 12.30
C SER A 98 18.76 0.48 13.59
N ARG A 99 18.70 -0.87 13.53
CA ARG A 99 18.77 -1.68 14.75
C ARG A 99 20.18 -1.48 15.33
N ARG A 100 20.33 -0.53 16.24
CA ARG A 100 21.48 -0.51 17.16
C ARG A 100 21.36 -1.79 18.01
N LYS A 101 22.33 -2.69 17.83
CA LYS A 101 22.58 -3.83 18.71
C LYS A 101 22.94 -3.34 20.10
#